data_AF-A0A1X6YGS4-F1
#
_entry.id   AF-A0A1X6YGS4-F1
#
_cell.length_a   1.000
_cell.length_b   1.000
_cell.length_c   1.000
_cell.angle_alpha   90.00
_cell.angle_beta   90.00
_cell.angle_gamma   90.00
#
_symmetry.space_group_name_H-M   'P 1'
#
loop_
_entity.id
_entity.type
_entity.pdbx_description
1 polymer ?
#
loop_
_entity_poly.entity_id
_entity_poly.type
_entity_poly.pdbx_seq_one_letter_code
_entity_poly.pdbx_strand_id
1 'polypeptide(L)'
;MDQSTSALHLTAELPEVNSGPKAKSIDDRLSQELVFAMVGPVGSGCTTVAEHIKSELQSRYDYSVPEIITVSGIIRESSRLVGVEIPERSDFQAYLKKSQEAGNAIRERFGEEYLIKRVIEKIHKLRDENGGFHEGNVVPKRIAYVIDSIKNIEELKLLRSIYRDTLVVVGVFAPESQRSERLDVPLLDSEAIGVLFEKDMGEKQQFGQATRKVFTKSDLFISNDSDLSSLKRKVRRLTELCFDIGINTPLKSEAAMYKANAIAGNSACLSRQVGAAIVSASGEFIGVGWNDVPRFGGGLYDEDQRQEHGVDNRCYAWGGCKCHNESTRNDIVDKIAGIIASSNYVKSRTKLEDIRASLLGSPVDALIEFSRSIHAEMEAILSVAREGKHSLVGATLYTNTYPCHNCARHIVAAGIKEVVFIEPYLKSMAISLHSDAISEDPANIDGKVLFRQFDGVSPRNYLKFFRSERERKGERGRYLAGDTKNALPRLVIPLDAATRYEEFVIASLVEATQKGD
;
A
#
# COMPACT_ATOMS: atom_id res chain seq x y z
N MET A 1 51.15 51.20 -18.73
CA MET A 1 51.01 50.43 -17.49
C MET A 1 50.08 49.29 -17.79
N ASP A 2 50.65 48.10 -17.64
CA ASP A 2 50.19 46.82 -18.13
C ASP A 2 49.01 46.29 -17.29
N GLN A 3 47.94 45.83 -17.91
CA GLN A 3 46.89 45.04 -17.24
C GLN A 3 46.73 43.74 -18.01
N SER A 4 47.54 42.77 -17.59
CA SER A 4 47.44 41.37 -17.99
C SER A 4 46.11 40.78 -17.52
N THR A 5 45.18 40.56 -18.44
CA THR A 5 44.06 39.63 -18.26
C THR A 5 44.61 38.21 -18.24
N SER A 6 44.73 37.65 -17.03
CA SER A 6 44.98 36.23 -16.82
C SER A 6 43.75 35.44 -17.26
N ALA A 7 43.82 34.86 -18.46
CA ALA A 7 42.94 33.77 -18.83
C ALA A 7 43.33 32.56 -17.96
N LEU A 8 42.42 32.14 -17.07
CA LEU A 8 42.56 30.87 -16.37
C LEU A 8 42.42 29.73 -17.39
N HIS A 9 43.54 29.26 -17.92
CA HIS A 9 43.62 27.97 -18.58
C HIS A 9 43.50 26.87 -17.52
N LEU A 10 42.28 26.37 -17.31
CA LEU A 10 42.02 25.11 -16.63
C LEU A 10 42.29 23.96 -17.60
N THR A 11 43.56 23.63 -17.81
CA THR A 11 43.98 22.36 -18.42
C THR A 11 44.20 21.34 -17.31
N ALA A 12 43.11 20.82 -16.76
CA ALA A 12 43.17 19.56 -16.01
C ALA A 12 42.92 18.44 -17.02
N GLU A 13 43.96 17.66 -17.33
CA GLU A 13 43.77 16.38 -18.03
C GLU A 13 42.87 15.50 -17.17
N LEU A 14 41.65 15.25 -17.65
CA LEU A 14 40.71 14.35 -17.00
C LEU A 14 41.25 12.92 -17.10
N PRO A 15 41.16 12.12 -16.02
CA PRO A 15 41.55 10.72 -16.06
C PRO A 15 40.76 9.99 -17.14
N GLU A 16 41.40 9.05 -17.85
CA GLU A 16 40.74 8.20 -18.85
C GLU A 16 39.48 7.57 -18.23
N VAL A 17 38.31 8.04 -18.70
CA VAL A 17 37.02 7.52 -18.28
C VAL A 17 36.92 6.09 -18.78
N ASN A 18 37.05 5.14 -17.85
CA ASN A 18 36.94 3.72 -18.14
C ASN A 18 35.60 3.45 -18.86
N SER A 19 35.69 2.79 -20.01
CA SER A 19 34.74 2.81 -21.12
C SER A 19 33.44 2.05 -20.86
N GLY A 20 32.61 2.54 -19.93
CA GLY A 20 31.18 2.17 -19.96
C GLY A 20 30.53 2.63 -21.26
N PRO A 21 29.34 2.10 -21.62
CA PRO A 21 28.68 2.43 -22.87
C PRO A 21 28.56 3.96 -23.03
N LYS A 22 29.06 4.48 -24.16
CA LYS A 22 29.10 5.92 -24.48
C LYS A 22 27.68 6.48 -24.61
N ALA A 23 27.10 6.90 -23.49
CA ALA A 23 25.87 7.67 -23.46
C ALA A 23 26.12 9.05 -24.08
N LYS A 24 25.25 9.49 -24.99
CA LYS A 24 25.33 10.83 -25.61
C LYS A 24 24.49 11.85 -24.85
N SER A 25 23.54 11.38 -24.05
CA SER A 25 22.68 12.17 -23.17
C SER A 25 22.40 11.44 -21.86
N ILE A 26 21.94 12.19 -20.85
CA ILE A 26 21.52 11.63 -19.54
C ILE A 26 20.39 10.60 -19.72
N ASP A 27 19.47 10.87 -20.66
CA ASP A 27 18.29 10.04 -20.92
C ASP A 27 18.66 8.64 -21.44
N ASP A 28 19.82 8.50 -22.10
CA ASP A 28 20.35 7.21 -22.59
C ASP A 28 20.72 6.25 -21.46
N ARG A 29 20.70 6.70 -20.20
CA ARG A 29 21.06 5.90 -19.01
C ARG A 29 19.94 5.85 -17.98
N LEU A 30 18.71 6.21 -18.36
CA LEU A 30 17.53 5.96 -17.54
C LEU A 30 17.13 4.48 -17.64
N SER A 31 16.71 3.90 -16.53
CA SER A 31 16.25 2.51 -16.48
C SER A 31 15.04 2.31 -17.38
N GLN A 32 14.98 1.18 -18.08
CA GLN A 32 13.75 0.71 -18.74
C GLN A 32 13.17 -0.53 -18.03
N GLU A 33 13.81 -0.97 -16.95
CA GLU A 33 13.38 -2.12 -16.16
C GLU A 33 12.17 -1.79 -15.29
N LEU A 34 11.28 -2.76 -15.10
CA LEU A 34 10.16 -2.67 -14.16
C LEU A 34 10.15 -3.89 -13.22
N VAL A 35 9.75 -3.68 -11.97
CA VAL A 35 9.57 -4.77 -11.00
C VAL A 35 8.16 -4.71 -10.45
N PHE A 36 7.39 -5.79 -10.62
CA PHE A 36 6.05 -5.92 -10.07
C PHE A 36 6.07 -6.89 -8.89
N ALA A 37 5.56 -6.48 -7.73
CA ALA A 37 5.47 -7.34 -6.55
C ALA A 37 4.02 -7.48 -6.11
N MET A 38 3.50 -8.71 -6.12
CA MET A 38 2.14 -8.99 -5.67
C MET A 38 2.09 -9.15 -4.15
N VAL A 39 0.98 -8.72 -3.55
CA VAL A 39 0.64 -8.99 -2.15
C VAL A 39 -0.87 -9.19 -2.03
N GLY A 40 -1.30 -10.12 -1.19
CA GLY A 40 -2.71 -10.42 -0.99
C GLY A 40 -2.91 -11.59 -0.03
N PRO A 41 -4.12 -11.76 0.53
CA PRO A 41 -4.45 -12.93 1.34
C PRO A 41 -4.45 -14.20 0.49
N VAL A 42 -4.41 -15.36 1.13
CA VAL A 42 -4.51 -16.65 0.44
C VAL A 42 -5.84 -16.72 -0.34
N GLY A 43 -5.82 -17.27 -1.55
CA GLY A 43 -7.00 -17.36 -2.43
C GLY A 43 -7.38 -16.07 -3.19
N SER A 44 -6.66 -14.95 -2.96
CA SER A 44 -6.93 -13.67 -3.67
C SER A 44 -6.63 -13.71 -5.17
N GLY A 45 -5.80 -14.65 -5.65
CA GLY A 45 -5.39 -14.76 -7.05
C GLY A 45 -4.19 -13.87 -7.43
N CYS A 46 -3.25 -13.67 -6.50
CA CYS A 46 -1.95 -13.00 -6.79
C CYS A 46 -1.26 -13.60 -8.02
N THR A 47 -1.17 -14.93 -8.12
CA THR A 47 -0.59 -15.63 -9.27
C THR A 47 -1.31 -15.31 -10.57
N THR A 48 -2.65 -15.27 -10.56
CA THR A 48 -3.46 -14.95 -11.75
C THR A 48 -3.18 -13.53 -12.24
N VAL A 49 -3.10 -12.55 -11.33
CA VAL A 49 -2.75 -11.16 -11.67
C VAL A 49 -1.31 -11.07 -12.20
N ALA A 50 -0.37 -11.77 -11.57
CA ALA A 50 1.03 -11.82 -11.98
C ALA A 50 1.18 -12.34 -13.43
N GLU A 51 0.49 -13.43 -13.78
CA GLU A 51 0.48 -13.98 -15.14
C GLU A 51 -0.15 -13.02 -16.16
N HIS A 52 -1.23 -12.32 -15.79
CA HIS A 52 -1.81 -11.31 -16.68
C HIS A 52 -0.91 -10.09 -16.88
N ILE A 53 -0.21 -9.62 -15.85
CA ILE A 53 0.78 -8.55 -15.98
C ILE A 53 1.90 -8.99 -16.93
N LYS A 54 2.43 -10.21 -16.74
CA LYS A 54 3.44 -10.80 -17.63
C LYS A 54 2.96 -10.84 -19.09
N SER A 55 1.76 -11.38 -19.32
CA SER A 55 1.18 -11.52 -20.66
C SER A 55 0.94 -10.16 -21.34
N GLU A 56 0.43 -9.16 -20.62
CA GLU A 56 0.19 -7.81 -21.15
C GLU A 56 1.52 -7.12 -21.54
N LEU A 57 2.54 -7.21 -20.68
CA LEU A 57 3.86 -6.61 -20.93
C LEU A 57 4.55 -7.25 -22.15
N GLN A 58 4.52 -8.58 -22.26
CA GLN A 58 5.11 -9.29 -23.41
C GLN A 58 4.36 -8.98 -24.70
N SER A 59 3.03 -9.08 -24.70
CA SER A 59 2.24 -9.01 -25.94
C SER A 59 2.08 -7.58 -26.48
N ARG A 60 1.96 -6.59 -25.60
CA ARG A 60 1.62 -5.21 -25.99
C ARG A 60 2.81 -4.26 -25.96
N TYR A 61 3.74 -4.46 -25.04
CA TYR A 61 4.85 -3.53 -24.79
C TYR A 61 6.21 -4.06 -25.23
N ASP A 62 6.28 -5.28 -25.76
CA ASP A 62 7.54 -5.90 -26.23
C ASP A 62 8.62 -5.95 -25.13
N TYR A 63 8.17 -6.22 -23.89
CA TYR A 63 9.06 -6.43 -22.76
C TYR A 63 9.48 -7.90 -22.67
N SER A 64 10.76 -8.16 -22.40
CA SER A 64 11.18 -9.47 -21.90
C SER A 64 10.71 -9.62 -20.47
N VAL A 65 9.89 -10.65 -20.21
CA VAL A 65 9.41 -10.98 -18.87
C VAL A 65 9.79 -12.43 -18.59
N PRO A 66 10.84 -12.68 -17.78
CA PRO A 66 11.26 -14.03 -17.44
C PRO A 66 10.20 -14.82 -16.65
N GLU A 67 10.58 -16.00 -16.14
CA GLU A 67 9.71 -16.75 -15.24
C GLU A 67 9.31 -15.94 -14.00
N ILE A 68 8.07 -16.14 -13.54
CA ILE A 68 7.56 -15.46 -12.35
C ILE A 68 8.31 -16.00 -11.14
N ILE A 69 8.85 -15.10 -10.32
CA ILE A 69 9.63 -15.45 -9.14
C ILE A 69 8.67 -15.69 -7.99
N THR A 70 8.49 -16.96 -7.61
CA THR A 70 7.61 -17.29 -6.49
C THR A 70 8.37 -17.28 -5.16
N VAL A 71 7.89 -16.49 -4.20
CA VAL A 71 8.48 -16.46 -2.83
C VAL A 71 8.27 -17.82 -2.14
N SER A 72 7.15 -18.49 -2.41
CA SER A 72 6.92 -19.86 -1.95
C SER A 72 7.92 -20.87 -2.52
N GLY A 73 8.37 -20.68 -3.76
CA GLY A 73 9.42 -21.50 -4.37
C GLY A 73 10.75 -21.32 -3.63
N ILE A 74 11.12 -20.08 -3.34
CA ILE A 74 12.32 -19.75 -2.55
C ILE A 74 12.25 -20.32 -1.13
N ILE A 75 11.08 -20.24 -0.48
CA ILE A 75 10.85 -20.88 0.83
C ILE A 75 11.09 -22.38 0.72
N ARG A 76 10.55 -23.05 -0.31
CA ARG A 76 10.72 -24.49 -0.52
C ARG A 76 12.18 -24.87 -0.77
N GLU A 77 12.91 -24.10 -1.58
CA GLU A 77 14.35 -24.30 -1.79
C GLU A 77 15.16 -24.10 -0.50
N SER A 78 14.75 -23.13 0.33
CA SER A 78 15.44 -22.76 1.56
C SER A 78 15.00 -23.55 2.78
N SER A 79 13.91 -24.33 2.72
CA SER A 79 13.32 -24.99 3.89
C SER A 79 14.26 -26.04 4.50
N ARG A 80 15.11 -26.64 3.66
CA ARG A 80 16.18 -27.57 4.08
C ARG A 80 17.16 -26.91 5.05
N LEU A 81 17.39 -25.61 4.93
CA LEU A 81 18.30 -24.86 5.83
C LEU A 81 17.76 -24.77 7.25
N VAL A 82 16.45 -24.91 7.44
CA VAL A 82 15.78 -24.85 8.76
C VAL A 82 15.22 -26.21 9.19
N GLY A 83 15.54 -27.28 8.46
CA GLY A 83 15.08 -28.63 8.79
C GLY A 83 13.56 -28.82 8.67
N VAL A 84 12.87 -27.99 7.88
CA VAL A 84 11.43 -28.11 7.64
C VAL A 84 11.19 -28.75 6.29
N GLU A 85 10.55 -29.92 6.30
CA GLU A 85 10.09 -30.60 5.09
C GLU A 85 8.70 -30.08 4.71
N ILE A 86 8.56 -29.61 3.48
CA ILE A 86 7.31 -29.09 2.93
C ILE A 86 6.72 -30.17 2.01
N PRO A 87 5.53 -30.71 2.32
CA PRO A 87 4.92 -31.77 1.53
C PRO A 87 4.49 -31.26 0.15
N GLU A 88 3.99 -32.17 -0.69
CA GLU A 88 3.42 -31.80 -1.98
C GLU A 88 2.06 -31.12 -1.86
N ARG A 89 1.71 -30.31 -2.87
CA ARG A 89 0.47 -29.54 -2.91
C ARG A 89 -0.80 -30.39 -2.91
N SER A 90 -0.69 -31.70 -3.17
CA SER A 90 -1.80 -32.65 -3.05
C SER A 90 -2.39 -32.70 -1.64
N ASP A 91 -1.59 -32.40 -0.60
CA ASP A 91 -2.08 -32.10 0.74
C ASP A 91 -1.93 -30.59 0.98
N PHE A 92 -2.95 -29.84 0.58
CA PHE A 92 -2.88 -28.38 0.58
C PHE A 92 -2.78 -27.80 2.01
N GLN A 93 -3.43 -28.42 3.00
CA GLN A 93 -3.34 -28.00 4.40
C GLN A 93 -1.93 -28.13 4.94
N ALA A 94 -1.37 -29.34 4.83
CA ALA A 94 -0.03 -29.60 5.33
C ALA A 94 1.00 -28.78 4.56
N TYR A 95 0.83 -28.63 3.24
CA TYR A 95 1.67 -27.76 2.40
C TYR A 95 1.66 -26.32 2.90
N LEU A 96 0.49 -25.73 3.13
CA LEU A 96 0.37 -24.34 3.53
C LEU A 96 0.96 -24.12 4.93
N LYS A 97 0.60 -24.99 5.89
CA LYS A 97 1.11 -24.94 7.26
C LYS A 97 2.63 -25.07 7.29
N LYS A 98 3.20 -26.08 6.62
CA LYS A 98 4.65 -26.30 6.58
C LYS A 98 5.40 -25.20 5.82
N SER A 99 4.80 -24.65 4.77
CA SER A 99 5.38 -23.49 4.07
C SER A 99 5.44 -22.25 4.97
N GLN A 100 4.41 -22.01 5.76
CA GLN A 100 4.41 -20.91 6.75
C GLN A 100 5.44 -21.15 7.85
N GLU A 101 5.48 -22.35 8.43
CA GLU A 101 6.47 -22.74 9.44
C GLU A 101 7.90 -22.55 8.92
N ALA A 102 8.20 -23.04 7.71
CA ALA A 102 9.51 -22.87 7.07
C ALA A 102 9.84 -21.38 6.85
N GLY A 103 8.92 -20.61 6.29
CA GLY A 103 9.12 -19.18 6.04
C GLY A 103 9.40 -18.40 7.33
N ASN A 104 8.73 -18.74 8.43
CA ASN A 104 8.95 -18.13 9.74
C ASN A 104 10.32 -18.51 10.31
N ALA A 105 10.65 -19.81 10.32
CA ALA A 105 11.94 -20.29 10.81
C ALA A 105 13.12 -19.70 10.01
N ILE A 106 12.94 -19.49 8.70
CA ILE A 106 13.94 -18.83 7.86
C ILE A 106 14.16 -17.37 8.28
N ARG A 107 13.08 -16.61 8.52
CA ARG A 107 13.18 -15.21 8.96
C ARG A 107 13.77 -15.08 10.36
N GLU A 108 13.39 -15.99 11.27
CA GLU A 108 13.96 -16.03 12.62
C GLU A 108 15.46 -16.34 12.60
N ARG A 109 15.88 -17.31 11.77
CA ARG A 109 17.28 -17.75 11.73
C ARG A 109 18.20 -16.82 10.94
N PHE A 110 17.73 -16.27 9.82
CA PHE A 110 18.58 -15.53 8.86
C PHE A 110 18.19 -14.05 8.70
N GLY A 111 17.17 -13.60 9.43
CA GLY A 111 16.63 -12.24 9.37
C GLY A 111 15.43 -12.10 8.44
N GLU A 112 14.58 -11.12 8.75
CA GLU A 112 13.31 -10.83 8.06
C GLU A 112 13.44 -10.62 6.54
N GLU A 113 14.61 -10.15 6.10
CA GLU A 113 14.92 -9.83 4.70
C GLU A 113 15.48 -11.03 3.89
N TYR A 114 15.75 -12.18 4.51
CA TYR A 114 16.47 -13.26 3.83
C TYR A 114 15.78 -13.72 2.54
N LEU A 115 14.46 -13.94 2.58
CA LEU A 115 13.70 -14.42 1.43
C LEU A 115 13.75 -13.43 0.27
N ILE A 116 13.65 -12.12 0.56
CA ILE A 116 13.69 -11.12 -0.49
C ILE A 116 15.11 -10.93 -1.05
N LYS A 117 16.16 -11.13 -0.24
CA LYS A 117 17.55 -11.16 -0.73
C LYS A 117 17.75 -12.28 -1.77
N ARG A 118 17.14 -13.44 -1.57
CA ARG A 118 17.13 -14.54 -2.56
C ARG A 118 16.31 -14.19 -3.82
N VAL A 119 15.20 -13.45 -3.68
CA VAL A 119 14.47 -12.91 -4.84
C VAL A 119 15.36 -11.95 -5.65
N ILE A 120 16.05 -11.03 -4.98
CA ILE A 120 16.94 -10.05 -5.62
C ILE A 120 18.12 -10.76 -6.30
N GLU A 121 18.70 -11.79 -5.68
CA GLU A 121 19.71 -12.65 -6.30
C GLU A 121 19.18 -13.27 -7.61
N LYS A 122 17.93 -13.76 -7.60
CA LYS A 122 17.30 -14.32 -8.80
C LYS A 122 17.03 -13.25 -9.86
N ILE A 123 16.57 -12.06 -9.49
CA ILE A 123 16.43 -10.92 -10.43
C ILE A 123 17.78 -10.58 -11.06
N HIS A 124 18.86 -10.56 -10.28
CA HIS A 124 20.20 -10.29 -10.78
C HIS A 124 20.65 -11.31 -11.83
N LYS A 125 20.45 -12.61 -11.57
CA LYS A 125 20.75 -13.69 -12.54
C LYS A 125 19.91 -13.56 -13.81
N LEU A 126 18.60 -13.37 -13.65
CA LEU A 126 17.68 -13.20 -14.78
C LEU A 126 18.02 -11.94 -15.60
N ARG A 127 18.51 -10.87 -14.97
CA ARG A 127 19.02 -9.68 -15.67
C ARG A 127 20.18 -10.01 -16.59
N ASP A 128 21.15 -10.79 -16.09
CA ASP A 128 22.31 -11.20 -16.87
C ASP A 128 21.92 -12.09 -18.05
N GLU A 129 21.10 -13.11 -17.80
CA GLU A 129 20.57 -14.00 -18.84
C GLU A 129 19.77 -13.27 -19.92
N ASN A 130 19.12 -12.15 -19.55
CA ASN A 130 18.35 -11.32 -20.47
C ASN A 130 19.17 -10.15 -21.03
N GLY A 131 20.50 -10.15 -20.86
CA GLY A 131 21.42 -9.16 -21.41
C GLY A 131 21.19 -7.73 -20.89
N GLY A 132 20.82 -7.59 -19.62
CA GLY A 132 20.70 -6.32 -18.91
C GLY A 132 22.05 -5.81 -18.36
N PHE A 133 23.15 -6.52 -18.62
CA PHE A 133 24.51 -6.06 -18.36
C PHE A 133 25.31 -5.91 -19.65
N HIS A 134 26.19 -4.92 -19.66
CA HIS A 134 27.25 -4.76 -20.65
C HIS A 134 28.54 -4.38 -19.93
N GLU A 135 29.59 -5.18 -20.07
CA GLU A 135 30.89 -4.97 -19.39
C GLU A 135 30.73 -4.77 -17.87
N GLY A 136 29.87 -5.58 -17.24
CA GLY A 136 29.58 -5.51 -15.80
C GLY A 136 28.69 -4.34 -15.36
N ASN A 137 28.32 -3.43 -16.25
CA ASN A 137 27.44 -2.29 -15.96
C ASN A 137 26.00 -2.60 -16.38
N VAL A 138 25.02 -2.16 -15.58
CA VAL A 138 23.60 -2.25 -15.96
C VAL A 138 23.36 -1.36 -17.18
N VAL A 139 22.59 -1.85 -18.15
CA VAL A 139 22.19 -1.09 -19.35
C VAL A 139 20.67 -0.96 -19.43
N PRO A 140 20.15 0.14 -20.00
CA PRO A 140 18.72 0.27 -20.23
C PRO A 140 18.21 -0.85 -21.13
N LYS A 141 17.28 -1.64 -20.62
CA LYS A 141 16.64 -2.71 -21.39
C LYS A 141 15.21 -2.92 -20.92
N ARG A 142 14.31 -3.24 -21.87
CA ARG A 142 12.90 -3.55 -21.63
C ARG A 142 12.75 -4.93 -20.99
N ILE A 143 13.15 -5.05 -19.73
CA ILE A 143 12.99 -6.27 -18.93
C ILE A 143 12.04 -5.97 -17.78
N ALA A 144 11.06 -6.84 -17.52
CA ALA A 144 10.24 -6.72 -16.33
C ALA A 144 10.30 -8.00 -15.49
N TYR A 145 10.32 -7.84 -14.17
CA TYR A 145 10.35 -8.94 -13.22
C TYR A 145 9.05 -8.96 -12.43
N VAL A 146 8.46 -10.14 -12.25
CA VAL A 146 7.21 -10.31 -11.51
C VAL A 146 7.43 -11.23 -10.31
N ILE A 147 7.08 -10.77 -9.12
CA ILE A 147 7.27 -11.46 -7.83
C ILE A 147 5.90 -11.86 -7.26
N ASP A 148 5.73 -13.15 -6.94
CA ASP A 148 4.49 -13.73 -6.39
C ASP A 148 4.76 -14.57 -5.11
N SER A 149 4.46 -14.12 -3.91
CA SER A 149 4.03 -12.78 -3.47
C SER A 149 4.80 -12.45 -2.20
N ILE A 150 5.04 -11.17 -1.95
CA ILE A 150 5.71 -10.71 -0.72
C ILE A 150 4.72 -10.67 0.45
N LYS A 151 5.20 -10.91 1.68
CA LYS A 151 4.34 -11.01 2.87
C LYS A 151 4.85 -10.23 4.08
N ASN A 152 6.08 -9.73 4.05
CA ASN A 152 6.69 -9.03 5.19
C ASN A 152 7.08 -7.58 4.85
N ILE A 153 6.98 -6.69 5.83
CA ILE A 153 7.24 -5.26 5.63
C ILE A 153 8.73 -4.96 5.42
N GLU A 154 9.64 -5.73 6.01
CA GLU A 154 11.08 -5.59 5.78
C GLU A 154 11.45 -6.07 4.36
N GLU A 155 10.77 -7.09 3.83
CA GLU A 155 10.89 -7.48 2.42
C GLU A 155 10.55 -6.31 1.49
N LEU A 156 9.42 -5.63 1.76
CA LEU A 156 8.99 -4.46 0.98
C LEU A 156 9.98 -3.29 1.11
N LYS A 157 10.49 -3.02 2.32
CA LYS A 157 11.46 -1.93 2.54
C LYS A 157 12.72 -2.15 1.73
N LEU A 158 13.25 -3.37 1.70
CA LEU A 158 14.44 -3.70 0.92
C LEU A 158 14.19 -3.63 -0.59
N LEU A 159 13.03 -4.09 -1.09
CA LEU A 159 12.68 -3.87 -2.50
C LEU A 159 12.63 -2.39 -2.85
N ARG A 160 12.01 -1.57 -1.98
CA ARG A 160 11.89 -0.12 -2.22
C ARG A 160 13.21 0.61 -2.15
N SER A 161 14.17 0.17 -1.34
CA SER A 161 15.49 0.81 -1.27
C SER A 161 16.32 0.56 -2.53
N ILE A 162 16.16 -0.61 -3.15
CA ILE A 162 16.90 -1.02 -4.36
C ILE A 162 16.22 -0.50 -5.63
N TYR A 163 14.95 -0.84 -5.84
CA TYR A 163 14.24 -0.59 -7.10
C TYR A 163 13.54 0.76 -7.15
N ARG A 164 13.30 1.40 -5.98
CA ARG A 164 12.71 2.74 -5.87
C ARG A 164 11.46 2.89 -6.73
N ASP A 165 11.49 3.77 -7.72
CA ASP A 165 10.35 4.11 -8.56
C ASP A 165 10.01 3.04 -9.61
N THR A 166 10.93 2.13 -9.96
CA THR A 166 10.66 1.04 -10.92
C THR A 166 9.86 -0.11 -10.29
N LEU A 167 9.73 -0.13 -8.96
CA LEU A 167 8.90 -1.08 -8.23
C LEU A 167 7.44 -0.65 -8.21
N VAL A 168 6.56 -1.56 -8.60
CA VAL A 168 5.11 -1.44 -8.50
C VAL A 168 4.58 -2.56 -7.62
N VAL A 169 4.09 -2.20 -6.44
CA VAL A 169 3.44 -3.16 -5.53
C VAL A 169 1.95 -3.21 -5.82
N VAL A 170 1.44 -4.41 -6.10
CA VAL A 170 0.02 -4.62 -6.45
C VAL A 170 -0.66 -5.42 -5.35
N GLY A 171 -1.60 -4.77 -4.66
CA GLY A 171 -2.45 -5.37 -3.65
C GLY A 171 -3.63 -6.08 -4.31
N VAL A 172 -3.64 -7.42 -4.28
CA VAL A 172 -4.70 -8.25 -4.86
C VAL A 172 -5.61 -8.74 -3.74
N PHE A 173 -6.91 -8.55 -3.90
CA PHE A 173 -7.90 -9.01 -2.93
C PHE A 173 -9.12 -9.61 -3.64
N ALA A 174 -9.90 -10.39 -2.91
CA ALA A 174 -11.16 -10.96 -3.38
C ALA A 174 -12.09 -11.18 -2.17
N PRO A 175 -13.42 -11.13 -2.36
CA PRO A 175 -14.39 -11.48 -1.32
C PRO A 175 -14.09 -12.86 -0.72
N GLU A 176 -14.39 -13.02 0.57
CA GLU A 176 -14.13 -14.27 1.28
C GLU A 176 -14.81 -15.48 0.64
N SER A 177 -16.07 -15.33 0.22
CA SER A 177 -16.84 -16.35 -0.51
C SER A 177 -16.08 -16.87 -1.73
N GLN A 178 -15.55 -15.97 -2.56
CA GLN A 178 -14.77 -16.36 -3.74
C GLN A 178 -13.40 -16.94 -3.40
N ARG A 179 -12.74 -16.47 -2.32
CA ARG A 179 -11.48 -17.05 -1.87
C ARG A 179 -11.70 -18.50 -1.40
N SER A 180 -12.79 -18.78 -0.68
CA SER A 180 -13.16 -20.14 -0.28
C SER A 180 -13.34 -21.06 -1.49
N GLU A 181 -14.11 -20.62 -2.49
CA GLU A 181 -14.35 -21.40 -3.71
C GLU A 181 -13.05 -21.74 -4.45
N ARG A 182 -12.11 -20.79 -4.50
CA ARG A 182 -10.80 -20.97 -5.17
C ARG A 182 -9.85 -21.89 -4.41
N LEU A 183 -10.08 -22.10 -3.12
CA LEU A 183 -9.26 -22.98 -2.29
C LEU A 183 -9.72 -24.44 -2.33
N ASP A 184 -10.74 -24.72 -3.16
CA ASP A 184 -11.31 -26.02 -3.54
C ASP A 184 -11.54 -27.00 -2.37
N VAL A 185 -12.82 -27.14 -2.03
CA VAL A 185 -13.41 -27.89 -0.91
C VAL A 185 -13.03 -29.39 -0.82
N PRO A 186 -12.50 -30.11 -1.83
CA PRO A 186 -12.05 -31.50 -1.64
C PRO A 186 -10.78 -31.65 -0.78
N LEU A 187 -9.98 -30.59 -0.59
CA LEU A 187 -8.68 -30.63 0.09
C LEU A 187 -8.69 -29.97 1.48
N LEU A 188 -9.82 -29.39 1.88
CA LEU A 188 -10.01 -28.67 3.13
C LEU A 188 -11.39 -28.98 3.69
N ASP A 189 -11.48 -29.45 4.95
CA ASP A 189 -12.77 -29.40 5.65
C ASP A 189 -13.19 -27.93 5.90
N SER A 190 -14.50 -27.69 6.02
CA SER A 190 -15.04 -26.34 6.20
C SER A 190 -14.52 -25.65 7.46
N GLU A 191 -14.19 -26.42 8.49
CA GLU A 191 -13.60 -25.95 9.74
C GLU A 191 -12.17 -25.44 9.53
N ALA A 192 -11.34 -26.12 8.74
CA ALA A 192 -9.99 -25.66 8.41
C ALA A 192 -9.95 -24.45 7.49
N ILE A 193 -10.93 -24.27 6.60
CA ILE A 193 -11.09 -23.02 5.83
C ILE A 193 -11.38 -21.87 6.80
N GLY A 194 -12.31 -22.08 7.74
CA GLY A 194 -12.62 -21.13 8.81
C GLY A 194 -11.39 -20.77 9.63
N VAL A 195 -10.63 -21.76 10.13
CA VAL A 195 -9.39 -21.54 10.88
C VAL A 195 -8.31 -20.86 10.05
N LEU A 196 -8.20 -21.18 8.76
CA LEU A 196 -7.24 -20.52 7.87
C LEU A 196 -7.60 -19.05 7.67
N PHE A 197 -8.87 -18.77 7.48
CA PHE A 197 -9.37 -17.42 7.33
C PHE A 197 -9.34 -16.66 8.64
N GLU A 198 -9.62 -17.26 9.79
CA GLU A 198 -9.42 -16.65 11.11
C GLU A 198 -7.94 -16.37 11.40
N LYS A 199 -7.00 -17.17 10.88
CA LYS A 199 -5.56 -16.89 10.97
C LYS A 199 -5.13 -15.74 10.05
N ASP A 200 -5.68 -15.66 8.84
CA ASP A 200 -5.47 -14.54 7.91
C ASP A 200 -6.24 -13.27 8.37
N MET A 201 -7.40 -13.44 9.02
CA MET A 201 -8.32 -12.41 9.51
C MET A 201 -7.94 -11.89 10.90
N GLY A 202 -7.26 -12.72 11.69
CA GLY A 202 -6.56 -12.44 12.93
C GLY A 202 -7.33 -12.79 14.21
N GLU A 203 -6.92 -13.86 14.89
CA GLU A 203 -6.69 -13.83 16.34
C GLU A 203 -5.21 -14.11 16.67
N LYS A 204 -4.67 -13.30 17.60
CA LYS A 204 -3.42 -13.42 18.38
C LYS A 204 -2.10 -13.87 17.72
N GLN A 205 -1.99 -14.02 16.40
CA GLN A 205 -0.71 -14.30 15.76
C GLN A 205 -0.22 -13.16 14.86
N GLN A 206 1.08 -12.86 14.97
CA GLN A 206 1.82 -11.83 14.22
C GLN A 206 1.70 -11.95 12.67
N PHE A 207 1.21 -13.09 12.15
CA PHE A 207 1.40 -13.51 10.76
C PHE A 207 0.41 -12.88 9.77
N GLY A 208 -0.91 -12.92 10.03
CA GLY A 208 -1.90 -12.22 9.21
C GLY A 208 -1.68 -10.70 9.22
N GLN A 209 -1.08 -10.17 10.29
CA GLN A 209 -0.74 -8.75 10.41
C GLN A 209 0.39 -8.33 9.46
N ALA A 210 1.38 -9.19 9.20
CA ALA A 210 2.52 -8.83 8.34
C ALA A 210 2.10 -8.61 6.88
N THR A 211 1.34 -9.56 6.30
CA THR A 211 0.82 -9.45 4.93
C THR A 211 -0.05 -8.21 4.75
N ARG A 212 -0.90 -7.91 5.74
CA ARG A 212 -1.76 -6.72 5.72
C ARG A 212 -0.96 -5.42 5.74
N LYS A 213 0.08 -5.34 6.57
CA LYS A 213 0.97 -4.15 6.60
C LYS A 213 1.62 -3.90 5.24
N VAL A 214 1.96 -4.96 4.50
CA VAL A 214 2.46 -4.82 3.12
C VAL A 214 1.34 -4.41 2.18
N PHE A 215 0.18 -5.06 2.28
CA PHE A 215 -1.00 -4.77 1.45
C PHE A 215 -1.41 -3.30 1.51
N THR A 216 -1.49 -2.68 2.69
CA THR A 216 -1.86 -1.25 2.84
C THR A 216 -0.83 -0.30 2.25
N LYS A 217 0.39 -0.77 1.99
CA LYS A 217 1.46 -0.01 1.35
C LYS A 217 1.54 -0.26 -0.16
N SER A 218 0.57 -0.96 -0.75
CA SER A 218 0.51 -1.19 -2.20
C SER A 218 0.40 0.11 -2.99
N ASP A 219 0.93 0.08 -4.20
CA ASP A 219 0.91 1.20 -5.13
C ASP A 219 -0.40 1.25 -5.92
N LEU A 220 -0.98 0.07 -6.19
CA LEU A 220 -2.30 -0.12 -6.78
C LEU A 220 -3.02 -1.27 -6.08
N PHE A 221 -4.34 -1.23 -6.08
CA PHE A 221 -5.22 -2.27 -5.55
C PHE A 221 -6.07 -2.84 -6.68
N ILE A 222 -6.17 -4.16 -6.76
CA ILE A 222 -6.96 -4.87 -7.77
C ILE A 222 -7.91 -5.83 -7.05
N SER A 223 -9.22 -5.61 -7.22
CA SER A 223 -10.22 -6.60 -6.84
C SER A 223 -10.27 -7.71 -7.89
N ASN A 224 -10.05 -8.93 -7.47
CA ASN A 224 -10.22 -10.15 -8.26
C ASN A 224 -11.53 -10.81 -7.85
N ASP A 225 -12.64 -10.13 -8.14
CA ASP A 225 -14.01 -10.47 -7.76
C ASP A 225 -14.94 -10.73 -8.95
N SER A 226 -14.41 -10.61 -10.16
CA SER A 226 -15.18 -10.57 -11.41
C SER A 226 -14.57 -11.51 -12.45
N ASP A 227 -15.20 -11.59 -13.61
CA ASP A 227 -14.76 -12.44 -14.71
C ASP A 227 -13.38 -12.03 -15.26
N LEU A 228 -12.71 -12.96 -15.96
CA LEU A 228 -11.36 -12.76 -16.49
C LEU A 228 -11.25 -11.54 -17.42
N SER A 229 -12.31 -11.11 -18.11
CA SER A 229 -12.26 -9.92 -18.96
C SER A 229 -12.13 -8.64 -18.12
N SER A 230 -12.82 -8.58 -16.98
CA SER A 230 -12.71 -7.48 -16.02
C SER A 230 -11.29 -7.36 -15.47
N LEU A 231 -10.71 -8.49 -15.06
CA LEU A 231 -9.33 -8.52 -14.56
C LEU A 231 -8.32 -8.05 -15.61
N LYS A 232 -8.45 -8.53 -16.86
CA LYS A 232 -7.61 -8.08 -17.98
C LYS A 232 -7.74 -6.57 -18.23
N ARG A 233 -8.94 -5.99 -18.14
CA ARG A 233 -9.13 -4.53 -18.25
C ARG A 233 -8.41 -3.77 -17.14
N LYS A 234 -8.45 -4.26 -15.89
CA LYS A 234 -7.73 -3.64 -14.76
C LYS A 234 -6.22 -3.68 -14.95
N VAL A 235 -5.68 -4.84 -15.34
CA VAL A 235 -4.24 -5.00 -15.65
C VAL A 235 -3.82 -4.12 -16.82
N ARG A 236 -4.63 -4.05 -17.88
CA ARG A 236 -4.38 -3.16 -19.02
C ARG A 236 -4.32 -1.70 -18.61
N ARG A 237 -5.27 -1.23 -17.78
CA ARG A 237 -5.26 0.14 -17.27
C ARG A 237 -4.02 0.41 -16.41
N LEU A 238 -3.63 -0.55 -15.56
CA LEU A 238 -2.41 -0.44 -14.76
C LEU A 238 -1.16 -0.27 -15.62
N THR A 239 -0.98 -1.10 -16.65
CA THR A 239 0.20 -0.97 -17.53
C THR A 239 0.16 0.36 -18.27
N GLU A 240 -0.99 0.79 -18.79
CA GLU A 240 -1.10 2.08 -19.47
C GLU A 240 -0.70 3.27 -18.57
N LEU A 241 -1.02 3.22 -17.27
CA LEU A 241 -0.58 4.21 -16.29
C LEU A 241 0.93 4.16 -16.03
N CYS A 242 1.55 2.97 -15.98
CA CYS A 242 3.00 2.82 -15.79
C CYS A 242 3.82 3.42 -16.95
N PHE A 243 3.24 3.50 -18.15
CA PHE A 243 3.87 4.02 -19.36
C PHE A 243 3.37 5.42 -19.78
N ASP A 244 2.48 6.07 -19.00
CA ASP A 244 1.74 7.31 -19.37
C ASP A 244 1.22 7.27 -20.82
N ILE A 245 0.66 6.12 -21.22
CA ILE A 245 0.04 5.94 -22.54
C ILE A 245 -1.48 5.94 -22.44
N GLY A 246 -2.12 6.38 -23.53
CA GLY A 246 -3.57 6.54 -23.54
C GLY A 246 -4.03 7.79 -22.81
N ILE A 247 -5.34 7.90 -22.62
CA ILE A 247 -5.96 8.92 -21.77
C ILE A 247 -6.64 8.19 -20.62
N ASN A 248 -5.88 7.98 -19.54
CA ASN A 248 -6.38 7.39 -18.32
C ASN A 248 -6.62 8.51 -17.30
N THR A 249 -7.89 8.80 -17.03
CA THR A 249 -8.30 9.71 -15.97
C THR A 249 -8.62 8.92 -14.69
N PRO A 250 -8.56 9.58 -13.51
CA PRO A 250 -8.94 8.92 -12.27
C PRO A 250 -10.41 8.49 -12.28
N LEU A 251 -10.69 7.32 -11.73
CA LEU A 251 -12.04 6.91 -11.37
C LEU A 251 -12.57 7.80 -10.24
N LYS A 252 -13.90 7.91 -10.13
CA LYS A 252 -14.54 8.64 -9.02
C LYS A 252 -14.05 8.13 -7.65
N SER A 253 -13.90 6.81 -7.51
CA SER A 253 -13.37 6.19 -6.30
C SER A 253 -11.94 6.60 -6.00
N GLU A 254 -11.07 6.67 -7.01
CA GLU A 254 -9.66 7.06 -6.83
C GLU A 254 -9.56 8.54 -6.44
N ALA A 255 -10.35 9.42 -7.06
CA ALA A 255 -10.40 10.83 -6.69
C ALA A 255 -10.91 11.02 -5.25
N ALA A 256 -11.94 10.28 -4.87
CA ALA A 256 -12.53 10.38 -3.53
C ALA A 256 -11.61 9.82 -2.45
N MET A 257 -10.98 8.67 -2.71
CA MET A 257 -10.02 8.07 -1.80
C MET A 257 -8.75 8.92 -1.68
N TYR A 258 -8.29 9.56 -2.77
CA TYR A 258 -7.21 10.54 -2.70
C TYR A 258 -7.58 11.73 -1.81
N LYS A 259 -8.80 12.27 -1.95
CA LYS A 259 -9.29 13.36 -1.10
C LYS A 259 -9.37 12.96 0.37
N ALA A 260 -9.92 11.78 0.67
CA ALA A 260 -9.99 11.21 2.02
C ALA A 260 -8.58 11.05 2.62
N ASN A 261 -7.60 10.58 1.85
CA ASN A 261 -6.24 10.44 2.34
C ASN A 261 -5.54 11.80 2.51
N ALA A 262 -5.76 12.75 1.60
CA ALA A 262 -5.19 14.09 1.69
C ALA A 262 -5.70 14.84 2.93
N ILE A 263 -7.01 14.77 3.22
CA ILE A 263 -7.58 15.44 4.39
C ILE A 263 -7.14 14.78 5.71
N ALA A 264 -6.75 13.50 5.70
CA ALA A 264 -6.17 12.84 6.87
C ALA A 264 -4.91 13.56 7.39
N GLY A 265 -4.16 14.24 6.51
CA GLY A 265 -2.99 15.04 6.87
C GLY A 265 -3.28 16.22 7.80
N ASN A 266 -4.56 16.63 7.92
CA ASN A 266 -4.98 17.66 8.88
C ASN A 266 -5.03 17.15 10.32
N SER A 267 -5.02 15.83 10.54
CA SER A 267 -5.14 15.23 11.87
C SER A 267 -3.86 15.38 12.68
N ALA A 268 -3.98 15.96 13.87
CA ALA A 268 -2.95 15.95 14.92
C ALA A 268 -3.17 14.85 15.97
N CYS A 269 -4.01 13.84 15.68
CA CYS A 269 -4.27 12.76 16.60
C CYS A 269 -3.00 11.91 16.83
N LEU A 270 -2.66 11.67 18.11
CA LEU A 270 -1.45 10.94 18.50
C LEU A 270 -1.45 9.46 18.11
N SER A 271 -2.62 8.89 17.76
CA SER A 271 -2.73 7.46 17.44
C SER A 271 -2.59 7.16 15.94
N ARG A 272 -3.27 7.93 15.09
CA ARG A 272 -3.32 7.70 13.63
C ARG A 272 -3.90 8.91 12.91
N GLN A 273 -3.56 9.05 11.64
CA GLN A 273 -4.16 10.03 10.73
C GLN A 273 -5.17 9.33 9.83
N VAL A 274 -6.45 9.58 10.09
CA VAL A 274 -7.60 9.00 9.37
C VAL A 274 -8.34 10.14 8.71
N GLY A 275 -8.75 9.92 7.46
CA GLY A 275 -9.55 10.88 6.72
C GLY A 275 -10.66 10.18 5.94
N ALA A 276 -11.76 10.90 5.77
CA ALA A 276 -12.94 10.44 5.09
C ALA A 276 -13.47 11.52 4.12
N ALA A 277 -14.09 11.07 3.03
CA ALA A 277 -14.77 11.91 2.06
C ALA A 277 -16.10 11.27 1.67
N ILE A 278 -17.13 12.09 1.45
CA ILE A 278 -18.46 11.64 1.06
C ILE A 278 -18.79 12.15 -0.33
N VAL A 279 -19.21 11.21 -1.18
CA VAL A 279 -19.73 11.47 -2.53
C VAL A 279 -21.22 11.18 -2.53
N SER A 280 -22.03 12.14 -2.98
CA SER A 280 -23.48 12.00 -3.07
C SER A 280 -23.89 10.89 -4.05
N ALA A 281 -25.17 10.50 -4.00
CA ALA A 281 -25.74 9.57 -4.97
C ALA A 281 -25.64 10.08 -6.44
N SER A 282 -25.60 11.40 -6.65
CA SER A 282 -25.39 12.00 -7.98
C SER A 282 -23.92 12.01 -8.42
N GLY A 283 -22.99 11.66 -7.53
CA GLY A 283 -21.56 11.60 -7.82
C GLY A 283 -20.79 12.88 -7.52
N GLU A 284 -21.37 13.81 -6.73
CA GLU A 284 -20.73 15.06 -6.32
C GLU A 284 -20.06 14.91 -4.96
N PHE A 285 -18.94 15.59 -4.74
CA PHE A 285 -18.35 15.67 -3.41
C PHE A 285 -19.18 16.59 -2.51
N ILE A 286 -19.56 16.09 -1.34
CA ILE A 286 -20.46 16.82 -0.44
C ILE A 286 -19.93 16.98 0.98
N GLY A 287 -18.91 16.22 1.39
CA GLY A 287 -18.36 16.33 2.75
C GLY A 287 -16.99 15.69 2.91
N VAL A 288 -16.25 16.15 3.91
CA VAL A 288 -14.94 15.62 4.29
C VAL A 288 -14.80 15.66 5.82
N GLY A 289 -13.99 14.75 6.35
CA GLY A 289 -13.67 14.74 7.78
C GLY A 289 -12.33 14.08 8.02
N TRP A 290 -11.71 14.42 9.14
CA TRP A 290 -10.52 13.75 9.65
C TRP A 290 -10.68 13.55 11.15
N ASN A 291 -9.89 12.65 11.74
CA ASN A 291 -9.99 12.43 13.18
C ASN A 291 -9.25 13.52 13.94
N ASP A 292 -9.97 14.38 14.66
CA ASP A 292 -9.37 15.34 15.57
C ASP A 292 -10.36 15.81 16.64
N VAL A 293 -9.91 16.66 17.54
CA VAL A 293 -10.70 17.18 18.65
C VAL A 293 -11.74 18.20 18.13
N PRO A 294 -13.04 18.00 18.41
CA PRO A 294 -14.08 18.99 18.10
C PRO A 294 -13.90 20.28 18.89
N ARG A 295 -14.35 21.39 18.29
CA ARG A 295 -14.35 22.71 18.94
C ARG A 295 -15.76 23.23 19.21
N PHE A 296 -15.85 24.19 20.12
CA PHE A 296 -17.09 24.94 20.35
C PHE A 296 -17.54 25.66 19.07
N GLY A 297 -18.85 25.66 18.81
CA GLY A 297 -19.44 26.21 17.58
C GLY A 297 -19.42 25.26 16.37
N GLY A 298 -18.86 24.05 16.52
CA GLY A 298 -18.80 23.04 15.46
C GLY A 298 -17.47 23.02 14.69
N GLY A 299 -17.23 21.92 13.97
CA GLY A 299 -15.95 21.64 13.33
C GLY A 299 -14.87 21.18 14.30
N LEU A 300 -13.63 21.13 13.81
CA LEU A 300 -12.45 20.68 14.53
C LEU A 300 -11.51 21.86 14.82
N TYR A 301 -10.60 21.68 15.77
CA TYR A 301 -9.44 22.57 15.88
C TYR A 301 -8.52 22.38 14.67
N ASP A 302 -8.01 23.48 14.12
CA ASP A 302 -7.12 23.49 12.97
C ASP A 302 -5.94 24.46 13.17
N GLU A 303 -5.00 24.46 12.22
CA GLU A 303 -3.78 25.26 12.32
C GLU A 303 -4.03 26.75 12.06
N ASP A 304 -4.97 27.11 11.18
CA ASP A 304 -5.29 28.51 10.89
C ASP A 304 -5.83 29.20 12.15
N GLN A 305 -6.78 28.56 12.85
CA GLN A 305 -7.30 29.06 14.12
C GLN A 305 -6.23 29.16 15.21
N ARG A 306 -5.30 28.20 15.25
CA ARG A 306 -4.19 28.25 16.20
C ARG A 306 -3.29 29.45 15.91
N GLN A 307 -2.98 29.74 14.64
CA GLN A 307 -2.18 30.90 14.26
C GLN A 307 -2.92 32.22 14.55
N GLU A 308 -4.23 32.28 14.30
CA GLU A 308 -5.03 33.50 14.50
C GLU A 308 -5.35 33.79 15.97
N HIS A 309 -5.62 32.77 16.79
CA HIS A 309 -6.13 32.95 18.16
C HIS A 309 -5.19 32.45 19.25
N GLY A 310 -4.12 31.72 18.91
CA GLY A 310 -3.17 31.14 19.87
C GLY A 310 -3.74 30.02 20.75
N VAL A 311 -4.96 29.54 20.47
CA VAL A 311 -5.63 28.49 21.26
C VAL A 311 -5.60 27.18 20.49
N ASP A 312 -5.09 26.13 21.13
CA ASP A 312 -5.15 24.77 20.62
C ASP A 312 -5.47 23.80 21.77
N ASN A 313 -6.60 23.10 21.65
CA ASN A 313 -7.02 22.10 22.63
C ASN A 313 -6.95 20.67 22.10
N ARG A 314 -6.18 20.42 21.02
CA ARG A 314 -5.88 19.07 20.53
C ARG A 314 -5.01 18.33 21.54
N CYS A 315 -5.02 16.99 21.48
CA CYS A 315 -4.40 16.14 22.51
C CYS A 315 -2.92 16.42 22.79
N TYR A 316 -2.16 16.89 21.79
CA TYR A 316 -0.74 17.21 21.96
C TYR A 316 -0.48 18.53 22.71
N ALA A 317 -1.47 19.43 22.77
CA ALA A 317 -1.37 20.78 23.34
C ALA A 317 -2.19 20.95 24.64
N TRP A 318 -3.02 19.98 25.00
CA TRP A 318 -3.97 20.10 26.12
C TRP A 318 -3.93 18.92 27.08
N GLY A 319 -4.29 19.16 28.35
CA GLY A 319 -4.62 18.11 29.31
C GLY A 319 -3.50 17.11 29.60
N GLY A 320 -2.26 17.59 29.68
CA GLY A 320 -1.07 16.77 29.90
C GLY A 320 -0.46 16.20 28.62
N CYS A 321 -0.84 16.72 27.44
CA CYS A 321 -0.22 16.42 26.16
C CYS A 321 -0.22 14.92 25.83
N LYS A 322 -1.36 14.25 26.07
CA LYS A 322 -1.46 12.79 26.07
C LYS A 322 -2.63 12.26 25.26
N CYS A 323 -2.54 10.99 24.86
CA CYS A 323 -3.68 10.26 24.32
C CYS A 323 -4.65 9.92 25.46
N HIS A 324 -5.76 10.66 25.54
CA HIS A 324 -6.76 10.46 26.60
C HIS A 324 -7.37 9.06 26.56
N ASN A 325 -7.62 8.51 25.36
CA ASN A 325 -8.16 7.16 25.24
C ASN A 325 -7.23 6.10 25.87
N GLU A 326 -5.96 6.16 25.51
CA GLU A 326 -4.95 5.22 26.02
C GLU A 326 -4.71 5.40 27.53
N SER A 327 -4.63 6.65 28.01
CA SER A 327 -4.51 6.94 29.44
C SER A 327 -5.69 6.35 30.21
N THR A 328 -6.92 6.65 29.81
CA THR A 328 -8.12 6.18 30.51
C THR A 328 -8.27 4.66 30.44
N ARG A 329 -7.96 4.04 29.29
CA ARG A 329 -7.94 2.58 29.16
C ARG A 329 -6.94 1.93 30.12
N ASN A 330 -5.73 2.48 30.22
CA ASN A 330 -4.73 1.99 31.16
C ASN A 330 -5.18 2.16 32.63
N ASP A 331 -5.81 3.29 32.97
CA ASP A 331 -6.36 3.51 34.31
C ASP A 331 -7.47 2.50 34.65
N ILE A 332 -8.31 2.13 33.67
CA ILE A 332 -9.33 1.08 33.84
C ILE A 332 -8.67 -0.26 34.09
N VAL A 333 -7.66 -0.62 33.28
CA VAL A 333 -6.90 -1.87 33.46
C VAL A 333 -6.28 -1.93 34.85
N ASP A 334 -5.69 -0.84 35.32
CA ASP A 334 -5.09 -0.76 36.66
C ASP A 334 -6.11 -0.93 37.78
N LYS A 335 -7.28 -0.31 37.65
CA LYS A 335 -8.37 -0.47 38.62
C LYS A 335 -8.87 -1.91 38.66
N ILE A 336 -9.08 -2.54 37.50
CA ILE A 336 -9.50 -3.95 37.42
C ILE A 336 -8.43 -4.85 38.05
N ALA A 337 -7.15 -4.65 37.70
CA ALA A 337 -6.05 -5.42 38.26
C ALA A 337 -5.98 -5.27 39.79
N GLY A 338 -6.16 -4.06 40.31
CA GLY A 338 -6.20 -3.79 41.75
C GLY A 338 -7.36 -4.47 42.48
N ILE A 339 -8.56 -4.49 41.88
CA ILE A 339 -9.73 -5.21 42.42
C ILE A 339 -9.44 -6.71 42.50
N ILE A 340 -8.89 -7.30 41.42
CA ILE A 340 -8.57 -8.72 41.37
C ILE A 340 -7.49 -9.06 42.40
N ALA A 341 -6.40 -8.28 42.45
CA ALA A 341 -5.29 -8.49 43.40
C ALA A 341 -5.74 -8.41 44.86
N SER A 342 -6.74 -7.59 45.17
CA SER A 342 -7.30 -7.44 46.52
C SER A 342 -8.38 -8.48 46.84
N SER A 343 -8.72 -9.37 45.90
CA SER A 343 -9.77 -10.38 46.07
C SER A 343 -9.22 -11.69 46.64
N ASN A 344 -10.11 -12.50 47.23
CA ASN A 344 -9.77 -13.84 47.72
C ASN A 344 -9.73 -14.91 46.61
N TYR A 345 -9.85 -14.52 45.33
CA TYR A 345 -9.95 -15.46 44.19
C TYR A 345 -8.61 -15.78 43.53
N VAL A 346 -7.56 -14.99 43.80
CA VAL A 346 -6.22 -15.21 43.25
C VAL A 346 -5.27 -15.73 44.32
N LYS A 347 -4.30 -16.55 43.91
CA LYS A 347 -3.26 -17.08 44.82
C LYS A 347 -2.48 -15.91 45.38
N SER A 348 -2.16 -15.94 46.68
CA SER A 348 -1.43 -14.87 47.40
C SER A 348 -0.10 -14.46 46.77
N ARG A 349 0.53 -15.35 45.99
CA ARG A 349 1.80 -15.09 45.28
C ARG A 349 1.65 -14.42 43.91
N THR A 350 0.44 -14.20 43.43
CA THR A 350 0.19 -13.61 42.10
C THR A 350 0.51 -12.12 42.14
N LYS A 351 1.40 -11.64 41.27
CA LYS A 351 1.77 -10.22 41.26
C LYS A 351 0.72 -9.41 40.50
N LEU A 352 0.53 -8.15 40.91
CA LEU A 352 -0.34 -7.19 40.22
C LEU A 352 0.04 -7.03 38.75
N GLU A 353 1.34 -7.04 38.46
CA GLU A 353 1.89 -6.95 37.10
C GLU A 353 1.46 -8.11 36.21
N ASP A 354 1.41 -9.34 36.75
CA ASP A 354 0.97 -10.53 36.01
C ASP A 354 -0.52 -10.44 35.65
N ILE A 355 -1.33 -9.92 36.59
CA ILE A 355 -2.76 -9.68 36.37
C ILE A 355 -2.95 -8.60 35.30
N ARG A 356 -2.23 -7.48 35.42
CA ARG A 356 -2.26 -6.38 34.43
C ARG A 356 -1.87 -6.88 33.04
N ALA A 357 -0.77 -7.62 32.92
CA ALA A 357 -0.32 -8.19 31.66
C ALA A 357 -1.35 -9.14 31.03
N SER A 358 -2.11 -9.87 31.85
CA SER A 358 -3.19 -10.75 31.39
C SER A 358 -4.42 -9.98 30.86
N LEU A 359 -4.67 -8.77 31.37
CA LEU A 359 -5.73 -7.88 30.90
C LEU A 359 -5.33 -7.14 29.62
N LEU A 360 -4.06 -6.78 29.48
CA LEU A 360 -3.53 -6.22 28.24
C LEU A 360 -3.62 -7.26 27.12
N GLY A 361 -4.24 -6.89 26.00
CA GLY A 361 -4.56 -7.83 24.91
C GLY A 361 -5.86 -8.61 25.09
N SER A 362 -6.63 -8.36 26.15
CA SER A 362 -8.06 -8.73 26.23
C SER A 362 -8.92 -7.70 25.47
N PRO A 363 -10.24 -7.92 25.30
CA PRO A 363 -11.13 -6.92 24.70
C PRO A 363 -11.11 -5.54 25.37
N VAL A 364 -10.68 -5.44 26.64
CA VAL A 364 -10.47 -4.14 27.32
C VAL A 364 -9.43 -3.29 26.60
N ASP A 365 -8.42 -3.91 25.99
CA ASP A 365 -7.40 -3.22 25.19
C ASP A 365 -7.95 -2.64 23.87
N ALA A 366 -9.16 -3.02 23.46
CA ALA A 366 -9.81 -2.56 22.24
C ALA A 366 -10.69 -1.31 22.42
N LEU A 367 -10.87 -0.82 23.65
CA LEU A 367 -11.71 0.33 23.96
C LEU A 367 -11.17 1.62 23.30
N ILE A 368 -12.08 2.39 22.71
CA ILE A 368 -11.80 3.61 21.92
C ILE A 368 -12.70 4.80 22.29
N GLU A 369 -13.61 4.62 23.22
CA GLU A 369 -14.67 5.55 23.58
C GLU A 369 -14.18 6.76 24.38
N PHE A 370 -12.99 6.67 24.97
CA PHE A 370 -12.44 7.70 25.87
C PHE A 370 -11.54 8.71 25.15
N SER A 371 -11.62 8.76 23.82
CA SER A 371 -10.94 9.75 22.99
C SER A 371 -11.67 11.09 23.02
N ARG A 372 -10.91 12.20 23.05
CA ARG A 372 -11.45 13.53 22.75
C ARG A 372 -11.64 13.75 21.25
N SER A 373 -10.89 13.04 20.42
CA SER A 373 -10.99 13.16 18.97
C SER A 373 -12.24 12.44 18.49
N ILE A 374 -13.05 13.12 17.68
CA ILE A 374 -14.06 12.46 16.86
C ILE A 374 -13.37 11.69 15.73
N HIS A 375 -14.03 10.68 15.19
CA HIS A 375 -13.52 9.91 14.06
C HIS A 375 -13.81 10.61 12.73
N ALA A 376 -12.99 10.33 11.72
CA ALA A 376 -13.07 10.98 10.42
C ALA A 376 -14.42 10.78 9.72
N GLU A 377 -14.99 9.58 9.83
CA GLU A 377 -16.25 9.19 9.22
C GLU A 377 -17.44 9.95 9.83
N MET A 378 -17.43 10.09 11.16
CA MET A 378 -18.45 10.86 11.88
C MET A 378 -18.33 12.34 11.57
N GLU A 379 -17.10 12.89 11.53
CA GLU A 379 -16.89 14.29 11.16
C GLU A 379 -17.29 14.56 9.71
N ALA A 380 -17.04 13.63 8.78
CA ALA A 380 -17.48 13.77 7.41
C ALA A 380 -19.01 13.84 7.31
N ILE A 381 -19.74 12.99 8.05
CA ILE A 381 -21.21 13.06 8.16
C ILE A 381 -21.65 14.41 8.75
N LEU A 382 -21.02 14.85 9.85
CA LEU A 382 -21.34 16.11 10.50
C LEU A 382 -21.00 17.33 9.63
N SER A 383 -19.97 17.27 8.79
CA SER A 383 -19.62 18.36 7.86
C SER A 383 -20.77 18.63 6.89
N VAL A 384 -21.36 17.57 6.33
CA VAL A 384 -22.54 17.66 5.45
C VAL A 384 -23.72 18.23 6.22
N ALA A 385 -23.97 17.71 7.43
CA ALA A 385 -25.08 18.15 8.27
C ALA A 385 -24.98 19.62 8.67
N ARG A 386 -23.77 20.11 8.99
CA ARG A 386 -23.53 21.52 9.35
C ARG A 386 -23.80 22.47 8.19
N GLU A 387 -23.50 22.07 6.95
CA GLU A 387 -23.77 22.89 5.77
C GLU A 387 -25.25 22.85 5.35
N GLY A 388 -25.95 21.74 5.63
CA GLY A 388 -27.39 21.61 5.42
C GLY A 388 -27.85 21.54 3.96
N LYS A 389 -26.92 21.35 3.00
CA LYS A 389 -27.21 21.46 1.55
C LYS A 389 -27.38 20.14 0.82
N HIS A 390 -26.90 19.03 1.38
CA HIS A 390 -26.81 17.75 0.67
C HIS A 390 -27.43 16.61 1.47
N SER A 391 -28.00 15.63 0.77
CA SER A 391 -28.48 14.39 1.37
C SER A 391 -27.34 13.38 1.47
N LEU A 392 -27.25 12.71 2.62
CA LEU A 392 -26.38 11.55 2.83
C LEU A 392 -27.03 10.24 2.34
N VAL A 393 -28.35 10.24 2.10
CA VAL A 393 -29.08 9.05 1.66
C VAL A 393 -28.60 8.62 0.27
N GLY A 394 -28.15 7.37 0.18
CA GLY A 394 -27.60 6.81 -1.06
C GLY A 394 -26.16 7.24 -1.38
N ALA A 395 -25.51 8.02 -0.51
CA ALA A 395 -24.13 8.46 -0.69
C ALA A 395 -23.13 7.30 -0.49
N THR A 396 -21.90 7.52 -0.92
CA THR A 396 -20.74 6.65 -0.69
C THR A 396 -19.71 7.38 0.17
N LEU A 397 -19.25 6.73 1.24
CA LEU A 397 -18.18 7.20 2.12
C LEU A 397 -16.86 6.51 1.76
N TYR A 398 -15.83 7.29 1.51
CA TYR A 398 -14.47 6.82 1.27
C TYR A 398 -13.61 7.13 2.48
N THR A 399 -12.85 6.16 2.99
CA THR A 399 -11.98 6.36 4.16
C THR A 399 -10.68 5.58 4.01
N ASN A 400 -9.56 6.11 4.51
CA ASN A 400 -8.31 5.36 4.48
C ASN A 400 -8.30 4.17 5.45
N THR A 401 -9.15 4.16 6.48
CA THR A 401 -9.22 3.09 7.49
C THR A 401 -10.65 2.58 7.64
N TYR A 402 -10.81 1.27 7.78
CA TYR A 402 -12.09 0.61 7.98
C TYR A 402 -12.82 1.16 9.23
N PRO A 403 -14.13 1.46 9.14
CA PRO A 403 -14.85 2.09 10.24
C PRO A 403 -14.99 1.22 11.49
N CYS A 404 -14.80 1.83 12.66
CA CYS A 404 -15.12 1.15 13.92
C CYS A 404 -16.65 0.98 14.09
N HIS A 405 -17.08 0.13 15.01
CA HIS A 405 -18.50 -0.11 15.29
C HIS A 405 -19.26 1.18 15.70
N ASN A 406 -18.59 2.13 16.37
CA ASN A 406 -19.19 3.42 16.70
C ASN A 406 -19.41 4.28 15.43
N CYS A 407 -18.52 4.25 14.45
CA CYS A 407 -18.75 4.93 13.16
C CYS A 407 -19.84 4.22 12.35
N ALA A 408 -19.82 2.88 12.34
CA ALA A 408 -20.74 2.06 11.56
C ALA A 408 -22.22 2.38 11.84
N ARG A 409 -22.63 2.51 13.11
CA ARG A 409 -24.02 2.89 13.45
C ARG A 409 -24.42 4.27 12.90
N HIS A 410 -23.50 5.23 12.84
CA HIS A 410 -23.78 6.56 12.26
C HIS A 410 -23.89 6.49 10.74
N ILE A 411 -23.04 5.67 10.10
CA ILE A 411 -23.08 5.43 8.66
C ILE A 411 -24.44 4.83 8.25
N VAL A 412 -24.88 3.79 8.97
CA VAL A 412 -26.20 3.17 8.76
C VAL A 412 -27.32 4.18 8.99
N ALA A 413 -27.31 4.89 10.13
CA ALA A 413 -28.34 5.87 10.46
C ALA A 413 -28.41 7.06 9.48
N ALA A 414 -27.28 7.43 8.86
CA ALA A 414 -27.22 8.50 7.86
C ALA A 414 -27.80 8.09 6.49
N GLY A 415 -28.11 6.80 6.28
CA GLY A 415 -28.59 6.29 4.99
C GLY A 415 -27.51 6.18 3.92
N ILE A 416 -26.23 6.15 4.30
CA ILE A 416 -25.11 5.91 3.38
C ILE A 416 -25.24 4.49 2.84
N LYS A 417 -25.10 4.32 1.53
CA LYS A 417 -25.28 3.02 0.85
C LYS A 417 -24.00 2.21 0.81
N GLU A 418 -22.85 2.87 0.75
CA GLU A 418 -21.57 2.20 0.53
C GLU A 418 -20.44 2.87 1.30
N VAL A 419 -19.53 2.05 1.83
CA VAL A 419 -18.25 2.45 2.41
C VAL A 419 -17.12 1.80 1.63
N VAL A 420 -16.14 2.60 1.23
CA VAL A 420 -14.94 2.13 0.54
C VAL A 420 -13.71 2.43 1.39
N PHE A 421 -12.92 1.41 1.76
CA PHE A 421 -11.77 1.54 2.67
C PHE A 421 -10.47 0.96 2.13
N ILE A 422 -9.31 1.42 2.62
CA ILE A 422 -7.98 0.83 2.30
C ILE A 422 -7.47 -0.07 3.43
N GLU A 423 -7.40 0.42 4.66
CA GLU A 423 -6.78 -0.32 5.75
C GLU A 423 -7.85 -1.09 6.55
N PRO A 424 -7.75 -2.42 6.69
CA PRO A 424 -8.72 -3.19 7.48
C PRO A 424 -8.61 -2.87 8.98
N TYR A 425 -9.74 -2.90 9.70
CA TYR A 425 -9.81 -2.59 11.15
C TYR A 425 -10.29 -3.81 11.94
N LEU A 426 -9.31 -4.58 12.41
CA LEU A 426 -9.50 -5.93 12.96
C LEU A 426 -10.29 -5.99 14.27
N LYS A 427 -10.33 -4.88 15.01
CA LYS A 427 -11.07 -4.77 16.27
C LYS A 427 -12.49 -4.22 16.04
N SER A 428 -12.91 -4.01 14.79
CA SER A 428 -14.28 -3.54 14.52
C SER A 428 -15.28 -4.63 14.82
N MET A 429 -16.27 -4.32 15.64
CA MET A 429 -17.46 -5.16 15.80
C MET A 429 -18.59 -4.73 14.84
N ALA A 430 -18.30 -3.95 13.79
CA ALA A 430 -19.31 -3.42 12.88
C ALA A 430 -20.22 -4.53 12.31
N ILE A 431 -19.63 -5.56 11.70
CA ILE A 431 -20.39 -6.70 11.18
C ILE A 431 -21.03 -7.52 12.30
N SER A 432 -20.31 -7.80 13.38
CA SER A 432 -20.84 -8.59 14.49
C SER A 432 -22.07 -7.95 15.16
N LEU A 433 -22.15 -6.62 15.22
CA LEU A 433 -23.24 -5.89 15.87
C LEU A 433 -24.34 -5.46 14.91
N HIS A 434 -24.04 -5.30 13.62
CA HIS A 434 -24.94 -4.74 12.61
C HIS A 434 -25.01 -5.61 11.35
N SER A 435 -24.92 -6.95 11.48
CA SER A 435 -24.99 -7.88 10.34
C SER A 435 -26.35 -7.88 9.64
N ASP A 436 -27.39 -7.36 10.30
CA ASP A 436 -28.71 -7.08 9.75
C ASP A 436 -28.69 -5.90 8.77
N ALA A 437 -27.78 -4.93 8.96
CA ALA A 437 -27.74 -3.68 8.20
C ALA A 437 -26.45 -3.45 7.41
N ILE A 438 -25.40 -4.26 7.61
CA ILE A 438 -24.08 -4.11 6.97
C ILE A 438 -23.66 -5.45 6.37
N SER A 439 -23.03 -5.39 5.19
CA SER A 439 -22.42 -6.55 4.53
C SER A 439 -21.08 -6.18 3.91
N GLU A 440 -20.16 -7.14 3.86
CA GLU A 440 -18.90 -7.04 3.10
C GLU A 440 -18.93 -7.83 1.79
N ASP A 441 -19.99 -8.63 1.58
CA ASP A 441 -20.17 -9.42 0.37
C ASP A 441 -21.10 -8.67 -0.59
N PRO A 442 -20.63 -8.25 -1.78
CA PRO A 442 -21.46 -7.65 -2.82
C PRO A 442 -22.66 -8.52 -3.24
N ALA A 443 -22.60 -9.84 -3.03
CA ALA A 443 -23.71 -10.74 -3.32
C ALA A 443 -24.83 -10.71 -2.26
N ASN A 444 -24.56 -10.17 -1.07
CA ASN A 444 -25.49 -10.11 0.06
C ASN A 444 -25.69 -8.67 0.55
N ILE A 445 -26.19 -7.79 -0.32
CA ILE A 445 -26.33 -6.35 -0.05
C ILE A 445 -27.79 -5.87 0.07
N ASP A 446 -28.77 -6.75 -0.11
CA ASP A 446 -30.18 -6.34 -0.11
C ASP A 446 -30.57 -5.75 1.25
N GLY A 447 -31.03 -4.50 1.25
CA GLY A 447 -31.35 -3.73 2.46
C GLY A 447 -30.15 -3.34 3.34
N LYS A 448 -28.90 -3.53 2.89
CA LYS A 448 -27.68 -3.34 3.70
C LYS A 448 -26.71 -2.32 3.11
N VAL A 449 -25.91 -1.72 3.99
CA VAL A 449 -24.74 -0.90 3.62
C VAL A 449 -23.60 -1.83 3.21
N LEU A 450 -23.04 -1.62 2.03
CA LEU A 450 -21.88 -2.38 1.55
C LEU A 450 -20.58 -1.77 2.07
N PHE A 451 -19.79 -2.53 2.83
CA PHE A 451 -18.42 -2.19 3.21
C PHE A 451 -17.47 -2.94 2.29
N ARG A 452 -16.76 -2.24 1.41
CA ARG A 452 -15.84 -2.87 0.46
C ARG A 452 -14.44 -2.28 0.45
N GLN A 453 -13.49 -3.13 0.11
CA GLN A 453 -12.11 -2.76 -0.09
C GLN A 453 -11.96 -1.87 -1.35
N PHE A 454 -11.08 -0.88 -1.26
CA PHE A 454 -10.74 0.04 -2.35
C PHE A 454 -10.04 -0.68 -3.51
N ASP A 455 -10.50 -0.40 -4.74
CA ASP A 455 -9.95 -0.88 -6.01
C ASP A 455 -9.54 0.35 -6.84
N GLY A 456 -8.27 0.38 -7.27
CA GLY A 456 -7.67 1.47 -8.02
C GLY A 456 -6.27 1.88 -7.57
N VAL A 457 -5.79 2.98 -8.12
CA VAL A 457 -4.51 3.62 -7.79
C VAL A 457 -4.52 4.10 -6.34
N SER A 458 -3.47 3.77 -5.57
CA SER A 458 -3.37 4.21 -4.19
C SER A 458 -3.26 5.74 -4.09
N PRO A 459 -3.77 6.37 -3.02
CA PRO A 459 -3.68 7.81 -2.83
C PRO A 459 -2.27 8.38 -2.94
N ARG A 460 -1.27 7.61 -2.48
CA ARG A 460 0.15 7.98 -2.56
C ARG A 460 0.62 8.20 -3.99
N ASN A 461 0.09 7.44 -4.95
CA ASN A 461 0.49 7.51 -6.35
C ASN A 461 -0.51 8.24 -7.24
N TYR A 462 -1.56 8.84 -6.66
CA TYR A 462 -2.63 9.50 -7.42
C TYR A 462 -2.08 10.57 -8.38
N LEU A 463 -1.32 11.55 -7.86
CA LEU A 463 -0.75 12.60 -8.72
C LEU A 463 0.34 12.05 -9.66
N LYS A 464 1.10 11.05 -9.21
CA LYS A 464 2.15 10.40 -10.00
C LYS A 464 1.59 9.74 -11.26
N PHE A 465 0.42 9.12 -11.19
CA PHE A 465 -0.20 8.42 -12.32
C PHE A 465 -1.17 9.28 -13.13
N PHE A 466 -1.84 10.26 -12.52
CA PHE A 466 -2.89 11.03 -13.22
C PHE A 466 -2.47 12.41 -13.71
N ARG A 467 -1.28 12.91 -13.35
CA ARG A 467 -0.68 14.06 -14.04
C ARG A 467 0.08 13.57 -15.25
N SER A 468 -0.38 13.88 -16.46
CA SER A 468 0.37 13.51 -17.67
C SER A 468 1.62 14.38 -17.81
N GLU A 469 2.72 13.76 -18.22
CA GLU A 469 3.97 14.43 -18.59
C GLU A 469 4.17 14.34 -20.10
N ARG A 470 3.44 13.45 -20.76
CA ARG A 470 3.47 13.27 -22.20
C ARG A 470 2.64 14.33 -22.95
N GLU A 471 3.14 14.75 -24.11
CA GLU A 471 2.34 15.48 -25.09
C GLU A 471 1.22 14.60 -25.67
N ARG A 472 -0.03 15.07 -25.54
CA ARG A 472 -1.22 14.37 -26.05
C ARG A 472 -1.78 14.99 -27.34
N LYS A 473 -1.30 16.17 -27.71
CA LYS A 473 -1.79 16.97 -28.82
C LYS A 473 -0.76 16.96 -29.95
N GLY A 474 -1.09 16.26 -31.03
CA GLY A 474 -0.30 16.24 -32.25
C GLY A 474 -0.69 17.36 -33.23
N GLU A 475 -0.32 17.16 -34.50
CA GLU A 475 -0.57 18.13 -35.57
C GLU A 475 -2.06 18.53 -35.65
N ARG A 476 -2.30 19.83 -35.83
CA ARG A 476 -3.66 20.43 -35.93
C ARG A 476 -4.58 20.09 -34.75
N GLY A 477 -4.02 19.76 -33.60
CA GLY A 477 -4.80 19.46 -32.39
C GLY A 477 -5.37 18.05 -32.32
N ARG A 478 -4.96 17.12 -33.19
CA ARG A 478 -5.39 15.73 -33.12
C ARG A 478 -4.78 15.03 -31.91
N TYR A 479 -5.48 14.03 -31.40
CA TYR A 479 -4.96 13.18 -30.33
C TYR A 479 -3.74 12.38 -30.82
N LEU A 480 -2.66 12.44 -30.05
CA LEU A 480 -1.45 11.65 -30.27
C LEU A 480 -1.53 10.34 -29.48
N ALA A 481 -1.89 9.26 -30.16
CA ALA A 481 -1.97 7.93 -29.55
C ALA A 481 -0.60 7.46 -29.03
N GLY A 482 -0.58 6.68 -27.94
CA GLY A 482 0.65 6.10 -27.40
C GLY A 482 1.16 4.92 -28.22
N ASP A 483 2.45 4.92 -28.50
CA ASP A 483 3.16 3.78 -29.07
C ASP A 483 3.61 2.86 -27.93
N THR A 484 2.92 1.74 -27.76
CA THR A 484 3.21 0.81 -26.66
C THR A 484 4.57 0.14 -26.78
N LYS A 485 5.04 -0.14 -28.01
CA LYS A 485 6.28 -0.89 -28.25
C LYS A 485 7.52 -0.05 -27.99
N ASN A 486 7.42 1.26 -28.23
CA ASN A 486 8.52 2.20 -28.00
C ASN A 486 8.33 3.07 -26.74
N ALA A 487 7.19 2.97 -26.03
CA ALA A 487 6.95 3.75 -24.82
C ALA A 487 7.99 3.43 -23.74
N LEU A 488 8.64 4.47 -23.23
CA LEU A 488 9.45 4.37 -22.01
C LEU A 488 8.51 4.38 -20.80
N PRO A 489 8.81 3.60 -19.74
CA PRO A 489 8.05 3.70 -18.51
C PRO A 489 8.21 5.11 -17.94
N ARG A 490 7.18 5.62 -17.27
CA ARG A 490 7.32 6.80 -16.41
C ARG A 490 8.09 6.47 -15.13
N LEU A 491 8.02 5.21 -14.73
CA LEU A 491 8.62 4.66 -13.52
C LEU A 491 10.10 4.36 -13.77
N VAL A 492 10.95 5.39 -13.78
CA VAL A 492 12.37 5.30 -14.11
C VAL A 492 13.29 5.74 -12.97
N ILE A 493 14.50 5.20 -12.96
CA ILE A 493 15.61 5.65 -12.12
C ILE A 493 16.87 5.87 -12.97
N PRO A 494 17.77 6.78 -12.56
CA PRO A 494 19.11 6.83 -13.11
C PRO A 494 19.85 5.51 -12.82
N LEU A 495 20.54 4.95 -13.82
CA LEU A 495 21.34 3.73 -13.63
C LEU A 495 22.75 4.00 -13.08
N ASP A 496 23.21 5.24 -13.17
CA ASP A 496 24.55 5.65 -12.72
C ASP A 496 24.48 6.62 -11.53
N ALA A 497 25.63 6.85 -10.89
CA ALA A 497 25.77 7.87 -9.86
C ALA A 497 25.68 9.29 -10.45
N ALA A 498 25.20 10.25 -9.67
CA ALA A 498 25.10 11.66 -10.10
C ALA A 498 26.42 12.21 -10.66
N THR A 499 27.55 11.88 -10.03
CA THR A 499 28.89 12.29 -10.48
C THR A 499 29.23 11.81 -11.89
N ARG A 500 28.75 10.62 -12.29
CA ARG A 500 28.96 10.11 -13.65
C ARG A 500 28.13 10.88 -14.68
N TYR A 501 26.95 11.35 -14.30
CA TYR A 501 26.16 12.23 -15.16
C TYR A 501 26.80 13.62 -15.28
N GLU A 502 27.38 14.15 -14.20
CA GLU A 502 28.17 15.38 -14.25
C GLU A 502 29.35 15.25 -15.22
N GLU A 503 30.09 14.13 -15.18
CA GLU A 503 31.16 13.81 -16.13
C GLU A 503 30.66 13.81 -17.58
N PHE A 504 29.51 13.20 -17.87
CA PHE A 504 28.92 13.22 -19.22
C PHE A 504 28.58 14.64 -19.69
N VAL A 505 28.01 15.47 -18.82
CA VAL A 505 27.67 16.86 -19.15
C VAL A 505 28.95 17.67 -19.39
N ILE A 506 29.96 17.54 -18.52
CA ILE A 506 31.26 18.23 -18.66
C ILE A 506 31.95 17.81 -19.96
N ALA A 507 31.97 16.51 -20.28
CA ALA A 507 32.55 16.02 -21.54
C ALA A 507 31.83 16.59 -22.76
N SER A 508 30.49 16.66 -22.74
CA SER A 508 29.71 17.23 -23.85
C SER A 508 30.00 18.73 -24.09
N LEU A 509 30.29 19.49 -23.03
CA LEU A 509 30.70 20.90 -23.13
C LEU A 509 32.07 21.05 -23.80
N VAL A 510 33.02 20.16 -23.49
CA VAL A 510 34.35 20.14 -24.13
C VAL A 510 34.22 19.82 -25.62
N GLU A 511 33.40 18.83 -26.00
CA GLU A 511 33.16 18.52 -27.42
C GLU A 511 32.49 19.68 -28.18
N ALA A 512 31.54 20.37 -27.54
CA ALA A 512 30.85 21.51 -28.15
C ALA A 512 31.77 22.72 -28.35
N THR A 513 32.67 22.98 -27.40
CA THR A 513 33.65 24.07 -27.49
C THR A 513 34.74 23.77 -28.52
N GLN A 514 35.16 22.51 -28.68
CA GLN A 514 36.16 22.11 -29.69
C GLN A 514 35.62 22.06 -31.14
N LYS A 515 34.29 21.97 -31.34
CA LYS A 515 33.65 22.03 -32.67
C LYS A 515 33.30 23.45 -33.11
N GLY A 516 33.47 24.43 -32.23
CA GLY A 516 33.19 25.85 -32.49
C GLY A 516 34.36 26.65 -33.07
N ASP A 517 35.54 26.03 -33.17
CA ASP A 517 36.72 26.49 -33.93
C ASP A 517 36.81 25.75 -35.27
#